data_AF-A0A6B3CZF4-F1
#
_entry.id   AF-A0A6B3CZF4-F1
#
_cell.length_a   1.000
_cell.length_b   1.000
_cell.length_c   1.000
_cell.angle_alpha   90.00
_cell.angle_beta   90.00
_cell.angle_gamma   90.00
#
_symmetry.space_group_name_H-M   'P 1'
#
loop_
_entity.id
_entity.type
_entity.pdbx_description
1 polymer ?
#
loop_
_entity_poly.entity_id
_entity_poly.type
_entity_poly.pdbx_seq_one_letter_code
_entity_poly.pdbx_strand_id
1 'polypeptide(L)'
;MTGPETKAAIEWLTSVAPDPSACRWEWERNPQGIALLPAGRRWDVLILPGELGYPTLDVLTRLIDRPGPVLADFGESRMGFFVPPGTVSRWIGTGIRGCGQGTWIVVPYPGRATGGVRWLIPPDGSGTLTDAALLELAMHEAAGAAAGDARGDRDARDDRGRPQG
;
A
#
# COMPACT_ATOMS: atom_id res chain seq x y z
N MET A 1 4.71 -16.17 -6.64
CA MET A 1 3.30 -16.57 -6.59
C MET A 1 3.07 -17.72 -7.55
N THR A 2 2.39 -18.76 -7.08
CA THR A 2 2.02 -19.93 -7.90
C THR A 2 0.71 -19.68 -8.65
N GLY A 3 0.37 -20.56 -9.61
CA GLY A 3 -0.90 -20.48 -10.35
C GLY A 3 -2.15 -20.48 -9.45
N PRO A 4 -2.25 -21.37 -8.44
CA PRO A 4 -3.38 -21.39 -7.51
C PRO A 4 -3.52 -20.12 -6.65
N GLU A 5 -2.41 -19.59 -6.12
CA GLU A 5 -2.42 -18.35 -5.33
C GLU A 5 -2.90 -17.16 -6.16
N THR A 6 -2.45 -17.08 -7.42
CA THR A 6 -2.88 -16.05 -8.37
C THR A 6 -4.37 -16.13 -8.63
N LYS A 7 -4.93 -17.33 -8.79
CA LYS A 7 -6.37 -17.52 -8.98
C LYS A 7 -7.16 -17.05 -7.76
N ALA A 8 -6.76 -17.46 -6.56
CA ALA A 8 -7.40 -17.06 -5.30
C ALA A 8 -7.35 -15.54 -5.09
N ALA A 9 -6.20 -14.93 -5.38
CA ALA A 9 -6.02 -13.48 -5.35
C ALA A 9 -7.01 -12.74 -6.26
N ILE A 10 -7.18 -13.21 -7.51
CA ILE A 10 -8.12 -12.60 -8.47
C ILE A 10 -9.56 -12.82 -8.03
N GLU A 11 -9.92 -14.01 -7.54
CA GLU A 11 -11.25 -14.28 -6.97
C GLU A 11 -11.58 -13.34 -5.82
N TRP A 12 -10.66 -13.16 -4.89
CA TRP A 12 -10.83 -12.22 -3.79
C TRP A 12 -10.96 -10.77 -4.29
N LEU A 13 -10.07 -10.32 -5.19
CA LEU A 13 -10.09 -8.96 -5.74
C LEU A 13 -11.37 -8.67 -6.53
N THR A 14 -11.79 -9.57 -7.41
CA THR A 14 -12.99 -9.35 -8.25
C THR A 14 -14.29 -9.46 -7.47
N SER A 15 -14.28 -10.10 -6.30
CA SER A 15 -15.49 -10.27 -5.47
C SER A 15 -16.10 -8.96 -4.94
N VAL A 16 -15.37 -7.84 -4.98
CA VAL A 16 -15.95 -6.52 -4.64
C VAL A 16 -16.65 -5.87 -5.81
N ALA A 17 -16.43 -6.32 -7.05
CA ALA A 17 -17.09 -5.76 -8.22
C ALA A 17 -18.61 -6.06 -8.19
N PRO A 18 -19.46 -5.19 -8.76
CA PRO A 18 -20.89 -5.49 -8.93
C PRO A 18 -21.15 -6.80 -9.71
N ASP A 19 -20.31 -7.08 -10.70
CA ASP A 19 -20.27 -8.35 -11.45
C ASP A 19 -18.82 -8.90 -11.44
N PRO A 20 -18.49 -9.85 -10.54
CA PRO A 20 -17.16 -10.41 -10.45
C PRO A 20 -16.70 -11.16 -11.71
N SER A 21 -17.62 -11.81 -12.43
CA SER A 21 -17.31 -12.59 -13.62
C SER A 21 -16.97 -11.69 -14.79
N ALA A 22 -17.77 -10.64 -15.03
CA ALA A 22 -17.49 -9.65 -16.05
C ALA A 22 -16.19 -8.89 -15.74
N CYS A 23 -16.00 -8.46 -14.48
CA CYS A 23 -14.78 -7.78 -14.06
C CYS A 23 -13.52 -8.61 -14.33
N ARG A 24 -13.54 -9.92 -14.01
CA ARG A 24 -12.43 -10.83 -14.34
C ARG A 24 -12.18 -10.91 -15.84
N TRP A 25 -13.23 -11.13 -16.62
CA TRP A 25 -13.13 -11.29 -18.06
C TRP A 25 -12.55 -10.04 -18.74
N GLU A 26 -12.97 -8.85 -18.30
CA GLU A 26 -12.45 -7.58 -18.80
C GLU A 26 -10.97 -7.39 -18.42
N TRP A 27 -10.61 -7.72 -17.17
CA TRP A 27 -9.24 -7.61 -16.69
C TRP A 27 -8.27 -8.53 -17.46
N GLU A 28 -8.67 -9.77 -17.72
CA GLU A 28 -7.87 -10.73 -18.49
C GLU A 28 -7.59 -10.26 -19.93
N ARG A 29 -8.51 -9.49 -20.50
CA ARG A 29 -8.42 -8.95 -21.87
C ARG A 29 -7.84 -7.54 -21.94
N ASN A 30 -7.67 -6.86 -20.81
CA ASN A 30 -7.11 -5.53 -20.77
C ASN A 30 -5.61 -5.59 -21.11
N PRO A 31 -5.14 -4.97 -22.22
CA PRO A 31 -3.73 -4.98 -22.59
C PRO A 31 -2.82 -4.28 -21.56
N GLN A 32 -3.37 -3.39 -20.74
CA GLN A 32 -2.64 -2.72 -19.65
C GLN A 32 -2.55 -3.61 -18.40
N GLY A 33 -3.31 -4.71 -18.32
CA GLY A 33 -3.29 -5.63 -17.18
C GLY A 33 -3.84 -5.04 -15.89
N ILE A 34 -4.69 -4.01 -15.95
CA ILE A 34 -5.30 -3.35 -14.79
C ILE A 34 -6.82 -3.50 -14.77
N ALA A 35 -7.42 -3.43 -13.59
CA ALA A 35 -8.86 -3.29 -13.38
C ALA A 35 -9.17 -2.15 -12.41
N LEU A 36 -10.36 -1.59 -12.54
CA LEU A 36 -10.93 -0.66 -11.56
C LEU A 36 -11.78 -1.46 -10.57
N LEU A 37 -11.46 -1.37 -9.29
CA LEU A 37 -12.18 -2.07 -8.22
C LEU A 37 -12.72 -1.08 -7.19
N PRO A 38 -13.96 -1.27 -6.68
CA PRO A 38 -14.53 -0.40 -5.67
C PRO A 38 -13.87 -0.67 -4.31
N ALA A 39 -13.55 0.40 -3.59
CA ALA A 39 -13.17 0.35 -2.18
C ALA A 39 -14.42 0.51 -1.27
N GLY A 40 -14.25 0.32 0.04
CA GLY A 40 -15.33 0.41 1.03
C GLY A 40 -16.27 -0.79 1.08
N ARG A 41 -15.93 -1.91 0.42
CA ARG A 41 -16.70 -3.16 0.49
C ARG A 41 -16.01 -4.19 1.37
N ARG A 42 -14.93 -4.78 0.84
CA ARG A 42 -14.10 -5.74 1.58
C ARG A 42 -12.83 -5.11 2.14
N TRP A 43 -12.44 -3.95 1.63
CA TRP A 43 -11.27 -3.20 2.05
C TRP A 43 -11.49 -1.72 1.80
N ASP A 44 -10.82 -0.91 2.61
CA ASP A 44 -10.45 0.45 2.23
C ASP A 44 -8.97 0.45 1.81
N VAL A 45 -8.50 1.56 1.23
CA VAL A 45 -7.08 1.76 0.94
C VAL A 45 -6.61 3.08 1.53
N LEU A 46 -5.51 3.04 2.29
CA LEU A 46 -4.78 4.23 2.71
C LEU A 46 -3.56 4.43 1.81
N ILE A 47 -3.48 5.62 1.23
CA ILE A 47 -2.44 6.00 0.27
C ILE A 47 -1.46 6.95 0.96
N LEU A 48 -0.24 6.47 1.16
CA LEU A 48 0.89 7.18 1.75
C LEU A 48 1.78 7.76 0.64
N PRO A 49 2.44 8.91 0.87
CA PRO A 49 3.62 9.31 0.10
C PRO A 49 4.70 8.22 0.17
N GLY A 50 5.44 7.98 -0.91
CA GLY A 50 6.45 6.92 -0.96
C GLY A 50 7.55 7.07 0.10
N GLU A 51 7.99 8.31 0.35
CA GLU A 51 8.98 8.65 1.38
C GLU A 51 8.59 8.19 2.79
N LEU A 52 7.28 8.10 3.09
CA LEU A 52 6.76 7.55 4.34
C LEU A 52 6.37 6.07 4.18
N GLY A 53 5.78 5.71 3.04
CA GLY A 53 5.23 4.38 2.77
C GLY A 53 6.27 3.28 2.76
N TYR A 54 7.45 3.49 2.15
CA TYR A 54 8.47 2.45 2.07
C TYR A 54 9.08 2.12 3.43
N PRO A 55 9.51 3.11 4.24
CA PRO A 55 9.94 2.85 5.63
C PRO A 55 8.82 2.25 6.48
N THR A 56 7.57 2.69 6.31
CA THR A 56 6.41 2.11 7.01
C THR A 56 6.26 0.62 6.67
N LEU A 57 6.39 0.25 5.39
CA LEU A 57 6.32 -1.15 4.96
C LEU A 57 7.47 -1.97 5.54
N ASP A 58 8.70 -1.44 5.56
CA ASP A 58 9.85 -2.10 6.18
C ASP A 58 9.60 -2.39 7.66
N VAL A 59 9.13 -1.41 8.44
CA VAL A 59 8.73 -1.61 9.85
C VAL A 59 7.63 -2.66 9.96
N LEU A 60 6.55 -2.57 9.17
CA LEU A 60 5.47 -3.54 9.19
C LEU A 60 5.96 -4.97 8.94
N THR A 61 6.78 -5.19 7.93
CA THR A 61 7.29 -6.53 7.58
C THR A 61 8.20 -7.15 8.64
N ARG A 62 8.72 -6.34 9.58
CA ARG A 62 9.46 -6.81 10.75
C ARG A 62 8.56 -7.15 11.93
N LEU A 63 7.36 -6.56 11.99
CA LEU A 63 6.39 -6.77 13.07
C LEU A 63 5.46 -7.96 12.79
N ILE A 64 5.16 -8.24 11.53
CA ILE A 64 4.21 -9.29 11.13
C ILE A 64 4.73 -10.11 9.95
N ASP A 65 4.53 -11.43 10.03
CA ASP A 65 4.95 -12.38 8.99
C ASP A 65 4.10 -12.27 7.71
N ARG A 66 2.85 -11.80 7.85
CA ARG A 66 1.85 -11.76 6.77
C ARG A 66 1.16 -10.41 6.70
N PRO A 67 1.83 -9.36 6.18
CA PRO A 67 1.18 -8.09 5.92
C PRO A 67 0.09 -8.22 4.86
N GLY A 68 -0.89 -7.31 4.91
CA GLY A 68 -1.91 -7.21 3.88
C GLY A 68 -1.35 -6.70 2.54
N PRO A 69 -2.19 -6.67 1.49
CA PRO A 69 -1.77 -6.25 0.16
C PRO A 69 -1.30 -4.79 0.14
N VAL A 70 -0.23 -4.54 -0.63
CA VAL A 70 0.34 -3.20 -0.80
C VAL A 70 0.63 -2.93 -2.28
N LEU A 71 0.09 -1.83 -2.77
CA LEU A 71 0.35 -1.29 -4.10
C LEU A 71 1.43 -0.20 -4.05
N ALA A 72 2.17 -0.04 -5.13
CA ALA A 72 3.00 1.13 -5.39
C ALA A 72 2.78 1.62 -6.82
N ASP A 73 2.75 2.94 -7.00
CA ASP A 73 2.72 3.56 -8.32
C ASP A 73 4.07 3.50 -9.04
N PHE A 74 4.04 3.75 -10.34
CA PHE A 74 5.26 3.94 -11.11
C PHE A 74 5.85 5.32 -10.81
N GLY A 75 7.10 5.36 -10.34
CA GLY A 75 7.74 6.57 -9.80
C GLY A 75 7.90 6.56 -8.27
N GLU A 76 7.41 5.52 -7.59
CA GLU A 76 7.61 5.30 -6.15
C GLU A 76 7.10 6.47 -5.29
N SER A 77 6.13 7.21 -5.82
CA SER A 77 5.64 8.44 -5.21
C SER A 77 4.51 8.17 -4.23
N ARG A 78 3.80 7.06 -4.41
CA ARG A 78 2.66 6.67 -3.57
C ARG A 78 2.58 5.17 -3.36
N MET A 79 2.18 4.80 -2.15
CA MET A 79 1.92 3.42 -1.75
C MET A 79 0.51 3.27 -1.17
N GLY A 80 -0.23 2.26 -1.61
CA GLY A 80 -1.59 1.97 -1.17
C GLY A 80 -1.65 0.71 -0.31
N PHE A 81 -2.01 0.86 0.95
CA PHE A 81 -2.16 -0.24 1.91
C PHE A 81 -3.63 -0.64 2.02
N PHE A 82 -3.92 -1.92 1.82
CA PHE A 82 -5.26 -2.46 1.96
C PHE A 82 -5.55 -2.72 3.44
N VAL A 83 -6.59 -2.07 3.95
CA VAL A 83 -6.98 -2.07 5.37
C VAL A 83 -8.45 -2.45 5.52
N PRO A 84 -8.92 -2.84 6.72
CA PRO A 84 -10.32 -3.15 6.95
C PRO A 84 -11.29 -2.06 6.48
N PRO A 85 -12.47 -2.42 5.94
CA PRO A 85 -13.44 -1.44 5.47
C PRO A 85 -13.93 -0.55 6.62
N GLY A 86 -14.15 0.73 6.34
CA GLY A 86 -14.53 1.74 7.33
C GLY A 86 -13.34 2.42 8.01
N THR A 87 -12.10 1.94 7.82
CA THR A 87 -10.89 2.60 8.33
C THR A 87 -10.78 4.03 7.83
N VAL A 88 -11.04 4.27 6.54
CA VAL A 88 -10.92 5.61 5.94
C VAL A 88 -11.88 6.60 6.59
N SER A 89 -13.08 6.17 6.98
CA SER A 89 -14.07 7.04 7.63
C SER A 89 -13.65 7.52 9.02
N ARG A 90 -12.71 6.83 9.66
CA ARG A 90 -12.21 7.10 11.01
C ARG A 90 -10.77 7.59 11.03
N TRP A 91 -10.13 7.71 9.87
CA TRP A 91 -8.72 8.07 9.78
C TRP A 91 -8.51 9.54 10.10
N ILE A 92 -7.66 9.81 11.09
CA ILE A 92 -7.30 11.17 11.52
C ILE A 92 -5.80 11.32 11.31
N GLY A 93 -5.37 11.50 10.06
CA GLY A 93 -3.97 11.68 9.72
C GLY A 93 -3.80 12.57 8.49
N THR A 94 -2.98 13.61 8.62
CA THR A 94 -2.70 14.55 7.52
C THR A 94 -1.76 13.91 6.49
N GLY A 95 -1.87 14.33 5.23
CA GLY A 95 -0.98 13.84 4.16
C GLY A 95 -1.28 12.41 3.68
N ILE A 96 -2.25 11.73 4.29
CA ILE A 96 -2.72 10.41 3.88
C ILE A 96 -4.03 10.55 3.12
N ARG A 97 -4.12 9.91 1.95
CA ARG A 97 -5.35 9.87 1.16
C ARG A 97 -6.06 8.56 1.40
N GLY A 98 -7.35 8.62 1.74
CA GLY A 98 -8.21 7.45 1.87
C GLY A 98 -9.04 7.14 0.62
N CYS A 99 -9.17 5.86 0.29
CA CYS A 99 -10.13 5.33 -0.67
C CYS A 99 -11.06 4.36 0.08
N GLY A 100 -12.25 4.85 0.42
CA GLY A 100 -13.30 4.06 1.08
C GLY A 100 -14.55 3.94 0.22
N GLN A 101 -15.73 3.88 0.86
CA GLN A 101 -17.00 3.71 0.17
C GLN A 101 -17.25 4.80 -0.89
N GLY A 102 -17.70 4.36 -2.07
CA GLY A 102 -17.95 5.25 -3.21
C GLY A 102 -16.72 5.62 -4.03
N THR A 103 -15.53 5.13 -3.67
CA THR A 103 -14.29 5.33 -4.44
C THR A 103 -13.88 4.07 -5.19
N TRP A 104 -13.09 4.27 -6.24
CA TRP A 104 -12.52 3.21 -7.07
C TRP A 104 -11.00 3.33 -7.09
N ILE A 105 -10.31 2.19 -7.11
CA ILE A 105 -8.86 2.10 -7.17
C ILE A 105 -8.43 1.36 -8.44
N VAL A 106 -7.25 1.72 -8.98
CA VAL A 106 -6.61 0.98 -10.06
C VAL A 106 -5.82 -0.18 -9.45
N VAL A 107 -6.07 -1.40 -9.92
CA VAL A 107 -5.45 -2.61 -9.40
C VAL A 107 -4.75 -3.35 -10.54
N PRO A 108 -3.44 -3.66 -10.42
CA PRO A 108 -2.72 -4.46 -11.39
C PRO A 108 -3.00 -5.95 -11.21
N TYR A 109 -2.95 -6.70 -12.31
CA TYR A 109 -3.16 -8.13 -12.29
C TYR A 109 -2.13 -8.80 -11.34
N PRO A 110 -2.55 -9.64 -10.37
CA PRO A 110 -1.62 -10.29 -9.45
C PRO A 110 -0.59 -11.15 -10.19
N GLY A 111 0.70 -10.93 -9.91
CA GLY A 111 1.79 -11.67 -10.55
C GLY A 111 2.20 -11.18 -11.96
N ARG A 112 1.65 -10.05 -12.44
CA ARG A 112 2.12 -9.37 -13.66
C ARG A 112 2.64 -7.99 -13.30
N ALA A 113 3.81 -7.63 -13.82
CA ALA A 113 4.26 -6.24 -13.77
C ALA A 113 3.46 -5.43 -14.81
N THR A 114 2.81 -4.35 -14.37
CA THR A 114 2.11 -3.40 -15.27
C THR A 114 2.82 -2.05 -15.21
N GLY A 115 2.74 -1.27 -16.29
CA GLY A 115 3.52 -0.04 -16.43
C GLY A 115 3.14 1.11 -15.49
N GLY A 116 1.95 1.09 -14.87
CA GLY A 116 1.45 2.20 -14.04
C GLY A 116 1.38 1.94 -12.54
N VAL A 117 1.22 0.67 -12.13
CA VAL A 117 1.07 0.27 -10.73
C VAL A 117 1.53 -1.18 -10.55
N ARG A 118 2.12 -1.50 -9.40
CA ARG A 118 2.58 -2.85 -9.08
C ARG A 118 2.21 -3.26 -7.67
N TRP A 119 2.15 -4.57 -7.44
CA TRP A 119 2.11 -5.13 -6.09
C TRP A 119 3.51 -5.13 -5.49
N LEU A 120 3.66 -4.55 -4.30
CA LEU A 120 4.81 -4.79 -3.44
C LEU A 120 4.56 -6.03 -2.57
N ILE A 121 3.36 -6.10 -1.98
CA ILE A 121 2.84 -7.31 -1.34
C ILE A 121 1.56 -7.70 -2.10
N PRO A 122 1.56 -8.80 -2.86
CA PRO A 122 0.38 -9.23 -3.58
C PRO A 122 -0.66 -9.84 -2.61
N PRO A 123 -1.96 -9.79 -2.96
CA PRO A 123 -2.96 -10.48 -2.17
C PRO A 123 -2.80 -11.99 -2.23
N ASP A 124 -2.99 -12.64 -1.08
CA ASP A 124 -2.96 -14.10 -0.94
C ASP A 124 -4.31 -14.78 -1.25
N GLY A 125 -5.36 -13.98 -1.48
CA GLY A 125 -6.73 -14.46 -1.75
C GLY A 125 -7.53 -14.88 -0.52
N SER A 126 -6.92 -14.92 0.67
CA SER A 126 -7.59 -15.29 1.92
C SER A 126 -8.33 -14.11 2.57
N GLY A 127 -8.04 -12.89 2.13
CA GLY A 127 -8.62 -11.67 2.69
C GLY A 127 -7.83 -11.10 3.87
N THR A 128 -6.56 -11.47 4.02
CA THR A 128 -5.63 -10.77 4.90
C THR A 128 -5.59 -9.29 4.55
N LEU A 129 -5.78 -8.42 5.55
CA LEU A 129 -5.67 -6.96 5.43
C LEU A 129 -4.70 -6.45 6.48
N THR A 130 -4.08 -5.32 6.21
CA THR A 130 -3.19 -4.67 7.19
C THR A 130 -4.05 -4.05 8.29
N ASP A 131 -3.80 -4.45 9.53
CA ASP A 131 -4.45 -3.84 10.69
C ASP A 131 -4.13 -2.33 10.75
N ALA A 132 -5.17 -1.52 10.96
CA ALA A 132 -5.03 -0.07 10.90
C ALA A 132 -4.17 0.50 12.03
N ALA A 133 -4.23 -0.09 13.23
CA ALA A 133 -3.43 0.35 14.37
C ALA A 133 -1.96 -0.05 14.20
N LEU A 134 -1.68 -1.24 13.64
CA LEU A 134 -0.32 -1.63 13.28
C LEU A 134 0.26 -0.76 12.17
N LEU A 135 -0.53 -0.41 11.15
CA LEU A 135 -0.11 0.52 10.12
C LEU A 135 0.23 1.89 10.71
N GLU A 136 -0.65 2.41 11.57
CA GLU A 136 -0.41 3.68 12.26
C GLU A 136 0.85 3.65 13.13
N LEU A 137 1.07 2.57 13.90
CA LEU A 137 2.30 2.39 14.69
C LEU A 137 3.54 2.41 13.79
N ALA A 138 3.53 1.63 12.70
CA ALA A 138 4.65 1.57 11.78
C ALA A 138 4.94 2.91 11.10
N MET A 139 3.90 3.71 10.81
CA MET A 139 4.07 5.07 10.29
C MET A 139 4.73 5.99 11.30
N HIS A 140 4.35 5.92 12.58
CA HIS A 140 4.96 6.72 13.64
C HIS A 140 6.44 6.37 13.82
N GLU A 141 6.77 5.08 13.84
CA GLU A 141 8.16 4.61 13.92
C GLU A 141 8.99 5.08 12.71
N ALA A 142 8.45 4.93 11.49
CA ALA A 142 9.07 5.41 10.27
C ALA A 142 9.35 6.93 10.29
N ALA A 143 8.38 7.73 10.73
CA ALA A 143 8.53 9.17 10.83
C ALA A 143 9.53 9.57 11.92
N GLY A 144 9.55 8.86 13.05
CA GLY A 144 10.49 9.06 14.14
C GLY A 144 11.94 8.80 13.72
N ALA A 145 12.18 7.71 12.99
CA ALA A 145 13.49 7.39 12.44
C ALA A 145 14.00 8.48 11.47
N ALA A 146 13.16 8.90 10.52
CA ALA A 146 13.51 9.96 9.58
C ALA A 146 13.84 11.30 10.27
N ALA A 147 13.10 11.64 11.34
CA ALA A 147 13.38 12.85 12.12
C ALA A 147 14.71 12.75 12.91
N GLY A 148 15.06 11.56 13.39
CA GLY A 148 16.34 11.28 14.04
C GLY A 148 17.52 11.45 13.08
N ASP A 149 17.42 10.87 11.90
CA ASP A 149 18.46 10.97 10.86
C ASP A 149 18.67 12.42 10.42
N ALA A 150 17.59 13.16 10.17
CA ALA A 150 17.66 14.59 9.80
C ALA A 150 18.27 15.48 10.90
N ARG A 151 18.22 15.04 12.17
CA ARG A 151 18.90 15.73 13.27
C ARG A 151 20.39 15.40 13.29
N GLY A 152 20.76 14.11 13.16
CA GLY A 152 22.16 13.68 13.09
C GLY A 152 22.93 14.32 11.92
N ASP A 153 22.29 14.44 10.75
CA ASP A 153 22.86 15.08 9.57
C ASP A 153 23.13 16.58 9.76
N ARG A 154 22.30 17.28 10.54
CA ARG A 154 22.51 18.69 10.88
C ARG A 154 23.67 18.85 11.85
N ASP A 155 23.70 18.06 12.92
CA ASP A 155 24.76 18.11 13.92
C ASP A 155 26.14 17.80 13.28
N ALA A 156 26.20 16.82 12.37
CA ALA A 156 27.43 16.47 11.65
C ALA A 156 27.89 17.51 10.60
N ARG A 157 27.01 18.42 10.17
CA ARG A 157 27.39 19.57 9.31
C ARG A 157 27.96 20.71 10.14
N ASP A 158 27.39 20.97 11.31
CA ASP A 158 27.86 22.03 12.22
C ASP A 158 29.27 21.71 12.76
N ASP A 159 29.56 20.45 13.08
CA ASP A 159 30.91 20.04 13.55
C ASP A 159 31.99 20.16 12.47
N ARG A 160 31.64 19.97 11.18
CA ARG A 160 32.57 20.17 10.05
C ARG A 160 32.83 21.63 9.71
N GLY A 161 31.97 22.55 10.18
CA GLY A 161 32.10 23.99 9.97
C GLY A 161 32.97 24.69 11.02
N ARG A 162 33.39 24.01 12.09
CA ARG A 162 34.28 24.59 13.10
C ARG A 162 35.73 24.64 12.59
N PRO A 163 36.33 25.83 12.41
CA PRO A 163 37.75 25.91 12.09
C PRO A 163 38.57 25.33 13.26
N GLN A 164 39.57 24.50 12.93
CA GLN A 164 40.55 24.02 13.90
C GLN A 164 41.41 25.23 14.29
N GLY A 165 41.17 25.75 15.49
CA GLY A 165 41.99 26.78 16.11
C GLY A 165 43.29 26.24 16.67
#